data_AF-A0A8T4EDK3-F1
#
_entry.id   AF-A0A8T4EDK3-F1
#
_cell.length_a   1.000
_cell.length_b   1.000
_cell.length_c   1.000
_cell.angle_alpha   90.00
_cell.angle_beta   90.00
_cell.angle_gamma   90.00
#
_symmetry.space_group_name_H-M   'P 1'
#
loop_
_entity.id
_entity.type
_entity.pdbx_description
1 polymer ?
#
loop_
_entity_poly.entity_id
_entity_poly.type
_entity_poly.pdbx_seq_one_letter_code
_entity_poly.pdbx_strand_id
1 'polypeptide(L)'
;MYVKIRQDGSLGIGRGTEGDAEITMGFGEAHMVAAALEKLAQTARNHKQTYLKTTNVGGGNKIDFVRADDGTITISGDRQTYICTEPEIRELAEKLRHLPPVEVAPPSDYVKKIPPSSGACLVVTNGGNSFRLRLPEAAIVKTAVQSSINSRFYHEVIMVGQKRLLVDRTSDLKWQLQGEEGTVRFTAFEIEALVAGLHNGILDVLMDLVKSFGSDDISDIRVKSVLQRIEQDTEKAFGVDKSAKGVVKELTKRTRKIIGIGEFADERANRFIDMCKYVYKELDTADIEPLFDLFASAFVAEG
;
A
#
# COMPACT_ATOMS: atom_id res chain seq x y z
N MET A 1 20.69 -13.61 24.26
CA MET A 1 20.23 -12.47 23.42
C MET A 1 18.80 -12.72 22.97
N TYR A 2 18.00 -11.67 22.75
CA TYR A 2 16.64 -11.80 22.21
C TYR A 2 16.50 -11.05 20.88
N VAL A 3 15.51 -11.48 20.10
CA VAL A 3 15.04 -10.81 18.88
C VAL A 3 13.55 -10.64 19.02
N LYS A 4 13.03 -9.43 18.77
CA LYS A 4 11.59 -9.17 18.78
C LYS A 4 11.18 -8.37 17.55
N ILE A 5 9.94 -8.59 17.08
CA ILE A 5 9.31 -7.71 16.11
C ILE A 5 8.69 -6.55 16.90
N ARG A 6 9.15 -5.33 16.61
CA ARG A 6 8.69 -4.10 17.25
C ARG A 6 7.36 -3.67 16.63
N GLN A 7 6.60 -2.86 17.37
CA GLN A 7 5.33 -2.28 16.89
C GLN A 7 5.50 -1.40 15.64
N ASP A 8 6.71 -0.87 15.42
CA ASP A 8 7.05 -0.08 14.23
C ASP A 8 7.35 -0.95 12.99
N GLY A 9 7.23 -2.28 13.09
CA GLY A 9 7.49 -3.23 12.02
C GLY A 9 8.97 -3.60 11.85
N SER A 10 9.86 -3.03 12.66
CA SER A 10 11.28 -3.39 12.63
C SER A 10 11.61 -4.57 13.55
N LEU A 11 12.79 -5.14 13.37
CA LEU A 11 13.37 -6.11 14.29
C LEU A 11 14.26 -5.39 15.29
N GLY A 12 14.08 -5.69 16.58
CA GLY A 12 14.97 -5.28 17.65
C GLY A 12 15.84 -6.44 18.12
N ILE A 13 17.16 -6.21 18.22
CA ILE A 13 18.09 -7.08 18.94
C ILE A 13 18.40 -6.46 20.29
N GLY A 14 18.18 -7.23 21.35
CA GLY A 14 18.50 -6.80 22.71
C GLY A 14 19.14 -7.90 23.56
N ARG A 15 19.57 -7.50 24.75
CA ARG A 15 20.20 -8.36 25.75
C ARG A 15 19.45 -8.24 27.08
N GLY A 16 19.21 -9.37 27.74
CA GLY A 16 18.46 -9.41 28.99
C GLY A 16 16.94 -9.36 28.74
N THR A 17 16.25 -8.46 29.44
CA THR A 17 14.79 -8.28 29.36
C THR A 17 14.40 -7.42 28.16
N GLU A 18 13.24 -7.71 27.57
CA GLU A 18 12.70 -6.89 26.48
C GLU A 18 12.48 -5.43 26.90
N GLY A 19 12.92 -4.49 26.07
CA GLY A 19 12.84 -3.05 26.37
C GLY A 19 13.10 -2.17 25.14
N ASP A 20 13.46 -0.91 25.37
CA ASP A 20 13.70 0.06 24.29
C ASP A 20 15.19 0.21 23.91
N ALA A 21 16.10 -0.35 24.72
CA ALA A 21 17.52 -0.43 24.43
C ALA A 21 17.76 -1.59 23.45
N GLU A 22 17.61 -1.32 22.16
CA GLU A 22 17.70 -2.31 21.09
C GLU A 22 18.52 -1.79 19.91
N ILE A 23 19.23 -2.70 19.24
CA ILE A 23 19.78 -2.47 17.91
C ILE A 23 18.69 -2.86 16.92
N THR A 24 18.17 -1.90 16.15
CA THR A 24 17.02 -2.10 15.27
C THR A 24 17.44 -2.27 13.82
N MET A 25 16.70 -3.09 13.07
CA MET A 25 16.93 -3.32 11.64
C MET A 25 15.60 -3.62 10.93
N GLY A 26 15.57 -3.46 9.61
CA GLY A 26 14.46 -3.92 8.79
C GLY A 26 14.35 -5.45 8.82
N PHE A 27 13.14 -5.99 8.72
CA PHE A 27 12.95 -7.45 8.75
C PHE A 27 13.63 -8.18 7.59
N GLY A 28 13.62 -7.59 6.38
CA GLY A 28 14.36 -8.12 5.23
C GLY A 28 15.89 -8.06 5.38
N GLU A 29 16.41 -7.35 6.37
CA GLU A 29 17.86 -7.26 6.65
C GLU A 29 18.34 -8.43 7.52
N ALA A 30 17.42 -9.14 8.19
CA ALA A 30 17.73 -10.17 9.17
C ALA A 30 18.65 -11.27 8.63
N HIS A 31 18.41 -11.72 7.39
CA HIS A 31 19.22 -12.78 6.77
C HIS A 31 20.68 -12.35 6.56
N MET A 32 20.93 -11.06 6.31
CA MET A 32 22.25 -10.51 6.02
C MET A 32 23.02 -10.36 7.33
N VAL A 33 22.33 -9.87 8.35
CA VAL A 33 22.88 -9.78 9.71
C VAL A 33 23.16 -11.17 10.28
N ALA A 34 22.26 -12.15 10.08
CA ALA A 34 22.49 -13.53 10.47
C ALA A 34 23.76 -14.11 9.82
N ALA A 35 23.93 -13.94 8.51
CA ALA A 35 25.12 -14.40 7.79
C ALA A 35 26.40 -13.70 8.27
N ALA A 36 26.35 -12.40 8.58
CA ALA A 36 27.47 -11.65 9.14
C ALA A 36 27.88 -12.19 10.53
N LEU A 37 26.90 -12.47 11.40
CA LEU A 37 27.11 -13.03 12.72
C LEU A 37 27.73 -14.42 12.67
N GLU A 38 27.28 -15.29 11.76
CA GLU A 38 27.89 -16.61 11.60
C GLU A 38 29.33 -16.55 11.12
N LYS A 39 29.60 -15.70 10.12
CA LYS A 39 30.97 -15.48 9.64
C LYS A 39 31.88 -15.00 10.78
N LEU A 40 31.38 -14.10 11.62
CA LEU A 40 32.09 -13.62 12.81
C LEU A 40 32.36 -14.75 13.82
N ALA A 41 31.39 -15.63 14.06
CA ALA A 41 31.53 -16.78 14.95
C ALA A 41 32.48 -17.87 14.41
N GLN A 42 32.70 -17.93 13.10
CA GLN A 42 33.65 -18.86 12.46
C GLN A 42 35.06 -18.29 12.32
N THR A 43 35.21 -16.96 12.41
CA THR A 43 36.49 -16.30 12.20
C THR A 43 37.32 -16.34 13.47
N ALA A 44 38.48 -17.02 13.45
CA ALA A 44 39.35 -17.21 14.63
C ALA A 44 40.28 -16.01 14.92
N ARG A 45 40.32 -15.01 14.04
CA ARG A 45 41.21 -13.83 14.15
C ARG A 45 40.42 -12.56 14.37
N ASN A 46 41.11 -11.48 14.73
CA ASN A 46 40.54 -10.14 14.75
C ASN A 46 39.80 -9.85 13.43
N HIS A 47 38.52 -9.49 13.56
CA HIS A 47 37.66 -9.24 12.43
C HIS A 47 36.69 -8.12 12.76
N LYS A 48 36.53 -7.20 11.82
CA LYS A 48 35.51 -6.16 11.87
C LYS A 48 34.68 -6.22 10.60
N GLN A 49 33.36 -6.30 10.76
CA GLN A 49 32.40 -6.18 9.68
C GLN A 49 31.40 -5.10 10.03
N THR A 50 31.15 -4.19 9.10
CA THR A 50 30.11 -3.16 9.23
C THR A 50 28.99 -3.51 8.27
N TYR A 51 27.78 -3.68 8.80
CA TYR A 51 26.57 -3.74 8.02
C TYR A 51 25.96 -2.35 7.92
N LEU A 52 25.79 -1.85 6.70
CA LEU A 52 25.03 -0.63 6.45
C LEU A 52 23.56 -1.01 6.29
N LYS A 53 22.70 -0.45 7.14
CA LYS A 53 21.27 -0.67 7.05
C LYS A 53 20.76 -0.07 5.75
N THR A 54 19.93 -0.82 5.04
CA THR A 54 19.18 -0.32 3.89
C THR A 54 17.92 0.41 4.33
N THR A 55 17.49 0.19 5.58
CA THR A 55 16.38 0.87 6.24
C THR A 55 16.84 1.95 7.22
N ASN A 56 16.06 3.03 7.33
CA ASN A 56 16.29 4.13 8.28
C ASN A 56 15.75 3.84 9.70
N VAL A 57 15.70 2.58 10.12
CA VAL A 57 15.15 2.22 11.44
C VAL A 57 16.22 2.36 12.53
N GLY A 58 15.87 3.11 13.57
CA GLY A 58 16.68 3.26 14.78
C GLY A 58 17.42 4.59 14.86
N GLY A 59 18.33 4.69 15.82
CA GLY A 59 19.16 5.87 16.05
C GLY A 59 20.41 5.96 15.16
N GLY A 60 20.68 4.95 14.31
CA GLY A 60 21.83 4.91 13.41
C GLY A 60 21.60 4.05 12.16
N ASN A 61 22.45 4.24 11.15
CA ASN A 61 22.37 3.61 9.82
C ASN A 61 23.32 2.42 9.63
N LYS A 62 23.96 1.95 10.71
CA LYS A 62 24.92 0.84 10.64
C LYS A 62 24.89 -0.02 11.89
N ILE A 63 25.34 -1.26 11.73
CA ILE A 63 25.61 -2.22 12.79
C ILE A 63 27.04 -2.71 12.61
N ASP A 64 27.88 -2.49 13.62
CA ASP A 64 29.27 -2.92 13.66
C ASP A 64 29.39 -4.24 14.44
N PHE A 65 30.03 -5.22 13.81
CA PHE A 65 30.38 -6.52 14.39
C PHE A 65 31.89 -6.59 14.53
N VAL A 66 32.38 -6.77 15.76
CA VAL A 66 33.81 -6.79 16.05
C VAL A 66 34.15 -8.03 16.85
N ARG A 67 35.18 -8.75 16.41
CA ARG A 67 35.83 -9.80 17.19
C ARG A 67 37.24 -9.33 17.53
N ALA A 68 37.55 -9.23 18.81
CA ALA A 68 38.87 -8.88 19.31
C ALA A 68 39.80 -10.12 19.39
N ASP A 69 41.10 -9.87 19.55
CA ASP A 69 42.13 -10.92 19.59
C ASP A 69 42.00 -11.86 20.80
N ASP A 70 41.37 -11.40 21.88
CA ASP A 70 41.05 -12.17 23.08
C ASP A 70 39.80 -13.06 22.92
N GLY A 71 39.18 -13.05 21.73
CA GLY A 71 37.95 -13.80 21.43
C GLY A 71 36.67 -13.07 21.84
N THR A 72 36.74 -11.88 22.42
CA THR A 72 35.56 -11.07 22.77
C THR A 72 34.84 -10.62 21.51
N ILE A 73 33.53 -10.86 21.44
CA ILE A 73 32.68 -10.40 20.34
C ILE A 73 31.83 -9.22 20.81
N THR A 74 31.76 -8.17 20.01
CA THR A 74 30.95 -6.98 20.26
C THR A 74 30.04 -6.69 19.08
N ILE A 75 28.75 -6.45 19.35
CA ILE A 75 27.78 -5.93 18.39
C ILE A 75 27.42 -4.51 18.81
N SER A 76 27.53 -3.53 17.91
CA SER A 76 27.19 -2.13 18.19
C SER A 76 26.31 -1.51 17.12
N GLY A 77 25.25 -0.82 17.53
CA GLY A 77 24.31 -0.13 16.64
C GLY A 77 23.31 0.67 17.46
N ASP A 78 22.69 1.71 16.89
CA ASP A 78 21.65 2.51 17.58
C ASP A 78 22.01 3.00 19.00
N ARG A 79 23.29 3.35 19.19
CA ARG A 79 23.88 3.75 20.49
C ARG A 79 23.88 2.66 21.57
N GLN A 80 23.60 1.42 21.18
CA GLN A 80 23.73 0.22 22.01
C GLN A 80 25.00 -0.55 21.63
N THR A 81 25.63 -1.14 22.63
CA THR A 81 26.78 -2.02 22.47
C THR A 81 26.58 -3.24 23.36
N TYR A 82 26.60 -4.42 22.75
CA TYR A 82 26.51 -5.69 23.45
C TYR A 82 27.80 -6.46 23.31
N ILE A 83 28.37 -6.86 24.45
CA ILE A 83 29.46 -7.83 24.51
C ILE A 83 28.82 -9.20 24.55
N CYS A 84 29.26 -10.10 23.68
CA CYS A 84 28.65 -11.40 23.44
C CYS A 84 29.70 -12.50 23.44
N THR A 85 29.28 -13.69 23.84
CA THR A 85 30.04 -14.93 23.68
C THR A 85 29.74 -15.56 22.31
N GLU A 86 30.62 -16.46 21.83
CA GLU A 86 30.36 -17.20 20.58
C GLU A 86 29.03 -17.97 20.58
N PRO A 87 28.63 -18.70 21.65
CA PRO A 87 27.33 -19.35 21.69
C PRO A 87 26.16 -18.37 21.54
N GLU A 88 26.22 -17.20 22.19
CA GLU A 88 25.18 -16.18 22.09
C GLU A 88 25.07 -15.61 20.66
N ILE A 89 26.19 -15.49 19.95
CA ILE A 89 26.23 -15.03 18.56
C ILE A 89 25.62 -16.06 17.62
N ARG A 90 25.93 -17.36 17.81
CA ARG A 90 25.32 -18.44 17.02
C ARG A 90 23.83 -18.54 17.27
N GLU A 91 23.40 -18.48 18.52
CA GLU A 91 21.98 -18.46 18.89
C GLU A 91 21.25 -17.25 18.27
N LEU A 92 21.87 -16.07 18.31
CA LEU A 92 21.31 -14.86 17.69
C LEU A 92 21.21 -14.99 16.16
N ALA A 93 22.24 -15.53 15.51
CA ALA A 93 22.22 -15.78 14.07
C ALA A 93 21.14 -16.79 13.68
N GLU A 94 20.96 -17.84 14.48
CA GLU A 94 19.92 -18.85 14.28
C GLU A 94 18.52 -18.26 14.44
N LYS A 95 18.28 -17.42 15.47
CA LYS A 95 17.01 -16.70 15.66
C LYS A 95 16.69 -15.76 14.50
N LEU A 96 17.69 -15.05 13.97
CA LEU A 96 17.52 -14.13 12.83
C LEU A 96 17.30 -14.87 11.51
N ARG A 97 17.89 -16.07 11.35
CA ARG A 97 17.65 -16.93 10.18
C ARG A 97 16.25 -17.53 10.18
N HIS A 98 15.75 -17.90 11.35
CA HIS A 98 14.47 -18.60 11.52
C HIS A 98 13.45 -17.69 12.20
N LEU A 99 13.36 -16.43 11.76
CA LEU A 99 12.33 -15.53 12.25
C LEU A 99 10.94 -16.12 11.97
N PRO A 100 9.99 -16.00 12.90
CA PRO A 100 8.62 -16.38 12.63
C PRO A 100 8.11 -15.57 11.43
N PRO A 101 7.28 -16.16 10.56
CA PRO A 101 6.66 -15.40 9.49
C PRO A 101 5.84 -14.27 10.10
N VAL A 102 5.92 -13.08 9.50
CA VAL A 102 5.02 -11.99 9.87
C VAL A 102 3.65 -12.34 9.32
N GLU A 103 2.69 -12.59 10.22
CA GLU A 103 1.29 -12.79 9.81
C GLU A 103 0.72 -11.46 9.31
N VAL A 104 0.42 -11.42 8.01
CA VAL A 104 -0.27 -10.30 7.38
C VAL A 104 -1.73 -10.70 7.20
N ALA A 105 -2.65 -9.89 7.71
CA ALA A 105 -4.08 -10.12 7.49
C ALA A 105 -4.39 -10.15 5.98
N PRO A 106 -5.42 -10.92 5.56
CA PRO A 106 -5.78 -10.98 4.15
C PRO A 106 -6.18 -9.59 3.62
N PRO A 107 -6.01 -9.32 2.30
CA PRO A 107 -6.35 -8.02 1.70
C PRO A 107 -7.77 -7.50 2.02
N SER A 108 -8.74 -8.41 2.15
CA SER A 108 -10.14 -8.12 2.50
C SER A 108 -10.31 -7.53 3.90
N ASP A 109 -9.34 -7.71 4.79
CA ASP A 109 -9.41 -7.16 6.14
C ASP A 109 -9.01 -5.69 6.16
N TYR A 110 -8.14 -5.25 5.24
CA TYR A 110 -7.70 -3.86 5.13
C TYR A 110 -8.63 -3.00 4.27
N VAL A 111 -9.31 -3.59 3.29
CA VAL A 111 -10.26 -2.88 2.43
C VAL A 111 -11.54 -3.70 2.29
N LYS A 112 -12.66 -3.13 2.75
CA LYS A 112 -13.96 -3.79 2.74
C LYS A 112 -14.93 -3.06 1.83
N LYS A 113 -15.63 -3.80 0.98
CA LYS A 113 -16.82 -3.30 0.28
C LYS A 113 -17.95 -3.09 1.29
N ILE A 114 -18.58 -1.92 1.21
CA ILE A 114 -19.74 -1.56 2.02
C ILE A 114 -20.92 -1.23 1.10
N PRO A 115 -22.17 -1.36 1.59
CA PRO A 115 -23.33 -0.87 0.84
C PRO A 115 -23.13 0.61 0.44
N PRO A 116 -23.40 0.97 -0.82
CA PRO A 116 -23.21 2.35 -1.28
C PRO A 116 -24.00 3.34 -0.42
N SER A 117 -23.31 4.35 0.12
CA SER A 117 -23.93 5.41 0.91
C SER A 117 -23.18 6.71 0.66
N SER A 118 -23.89 7.75 0.22
CA SER A 118 -23.32 9.05 -0.15
C SER A 118 -22.13 8.94 -1.14
N GLY A 119 -22.24 8.04 -2.12
CA GLY A 119 -21.20 7.77 -3.13
C GLY A 119 -20.02 6.91 -2.65
N ALA A 120 -19.88 6.68 -1.33
CA ALA A 120 -18.85 5.79 -0.79
C ALA A 120 -19.28 4.32 -0.86
N CYS A 121 -18.36 3.45 -1.27
CA CYS A 121 -18.61 2.02 -1.44
C CYS A 121 -17.46 1.14 -0.91
N LEU A 122 -16.36 1.75 -0.45
CA LEU A 122 -15.21 1.06 0.12
C LEU A 122 -14.83 1.72 1.45
N VAL A 123 -14.37 0.92 2.40
CA VAL A 123 -13.76 1.39 3.64
C VAL A 123 -12.35 0.82 3.77
N VAL A 124 -11.38 1.70 3.99
CA VAL A 124 -10.00 1.32 4.35
C VAL A 124 -9.94 1.27 5.86
N THR A 125 -9.40 0.19 6.44
CA THR A 125 -9.35 -0.02 7.88
C THR A 125 -8.05 -0.69 8.31
N ASN A 126 -7.48 -0.24 9.43
CA ASN A 126 -6.41 -0.93 10.14
C ASN A 126 -6.34 -0.45 11.59
N GLY A 127 -6.04 -1.36 12.53
CA GLY A 127 -5.84 -1.03 13.95
C GLY A 127 -7.00 -0.26 14.59
N GLY A 128 -8.25 -0.56 14.20
CA GLY A 128 -9.46 0.09 14.71
C GLY A 128 -9.78 1.47 14.10
N ASN A 129 -8.91 2.01 13.24
CA ASN A 129 -9.18 3.23 12.49
C ASN A 129 -9.68 2.91 11.10
N SER A 130 -10.55 3.75 10.55
CA SER A 130 -11.06 3.59 9.20
C SER A 130 -11.46 4.91 8.56
N PHE A 131 -11.49 4.95 7.23
CA PHE A 131 -12.18 6.01 6.49
C PHE A 131 -12.79 5.46 5.20
N ARG A 132 -13.86 6.10 4.75
CA ARG A 132 -14.61 5.73 3.54
C ARG A 132 -14.07 6.37 2.27
N LEU A 133 -14.19 5.62 1.19
CA LEU A 133 -13.78 6.01 -0.16
C LEU A 133 -14.90 5.80 -1.17
N ARG A 134 -15.06 6.77 -2.08
CA ARG A 134 -15.76 6.57 -3.36
C ARG A 134 -14.91 5.64 -4.24
N LEU A 135 -15.55 4.95 -5.19
CA LEU A 135 -14.86 4.06 -6.12
C LEU A 135 -13.67 4.72 -6.87
N PRO A 136 -13.80 5.91 -7.48
CA PRO A 136 -12.68 6.55 -8.17
C PRO A 136 -11.59 7.06 -7.21
N GLU A 137 -11.94 7.42 -5.97
CA GLU A 137 -10.94 7.80 -4.96
C GLU A 137 -10.06 6.62 -4.57
N ALA A 138 -10.64 5.42 -4.41
CA ALA A 138 -9.88 4.20 -4.14
C ALA A 138 -8.88 3.90 -5.27
N ALA A 139 -9.24 4.18 -6.52
CA ALA A 139 -8.33 4.03 -7.66
C ALA A 139 -7.11 4.97 -7.59
N ILE A 140 -7.32 6.23 -7.22
CA ILE A 140 -6.22 7.20 -7.07
C ILE A 140 -5.38 6.88 -5.84
N VAL A 141 -6.01 6.56 -4.70
CA VAL A 141 -5.30 6.13 -3.48
C VAL A 141 -4.45 4.89 -3.75
N LYS A 142 -4.97 3.88 -4.47
CA LYS A 142 -4.17 2.70 -4.86
C LYS A 142 -2.96 3.11 -5.68
N THR A 143 -3.14 4.01 -6.64
CA THR A 143 -2.06 4.47 -7.52
C THR A 143 -0.98 5.20 -6.72
N ALA A 144 -1.37 6.08 -5.81
CA ALA A 144 -0.48 6.81 -4.91
C ALA A 144 0.29 5.87 -3.98
N VAL A 145 -0.40 4.92 -3.34
CA VAL A 145 0.24 3.89 -2.50
C VAL A 145 1.24 3.07 -3.32
N GLN A 146 0.85 2.61 -4.51
CA GLN A 146 1.73 1.81 -5.36
C GLN A 146 2.98 2.58 -5.82
N SER A 147 2.85 3.87 -6.15
CA SER A 147 3.98 4.76 -6.44
C SER A 147 4.89 4.97 -5.23
N SER A 148 4.32 5.05 -4.04
CA SER A 148 5.06 5.31 -2.80
C SER A 148 6.00 4.17 -2.39
N ILE A 149 5.73 2.92 -2.81
CA ILE A 149 6.54 1.74 -2.46
C ILE A 149 7.99 1.89 -2.91
N ASN A 150 8.21 2.50 -4.08
CA ASN A 150 9.54 2.67 -4.66
C ASN A 150 10.26 3.95 -4.21
N SER A 151 9.60 4.82 -3.42
CA SER A 151 10.18 6.09 -2.98
C SER A 151 10.60 6.04 -1.51
N ARG A 152 11.80 6.52 -1.18
CA ARG A 152 12.32 6.57 0.21
C ARG A 152 11.49 7.49 1.12
N PHE A 153 11.00 8.60 0.57
CA PHE A 153 10.06 9.50 1.20
C PHE A 153 8.94 9.78 0.20
N TYR A 154 7.69 9.74 0.64
CA TYR A 154 6.55 9.98 -0.23
C TYR A 154 5.52 10.82 0.50
N HIS A 155 5.05 11.88 -0.13
CA HIS A 155 3.99 12.70 0.40
C HIS A 155 3.15 13.19 -0.78
N GLU A 156 1.93 12.66 -0.90
CA GLU A 156 1.01 13.05 -1.94
C GLU A 156 -0.33 13.46 -1.33
N VAL A 157 -0.71 14.71 -1.58
CA VAL A 157 -2.04 15.23 -1.28
C VAL A 157 -2.90 15.05 -2.51
N ILE A 158 -3.92 14.22 -2.40
CA ILE A 158 -4.91 13.96 -3.45
C ILE A 158 -6.11 14.87 -3.19
N MET A 159 -6.43 15.72 -4.16
CA MET A 159 -7.57 16.65 -4.08
C MET A 159 -8.65 16.23 -5.06
N VAL A 160 -9.82 15.86 -4.54
CA VAL A 160 -11.00 15.56 -5.36
C VAL A 160 -12.10 16.50 -4.89
N GLY A 161 -12.32 17.57 -5.65
CA GLY A 161 -13.20 18.66 -5.22
C GLY A 161 -12.70 19.33 -3.94
N GLN A 162 -13.54 19.33 -2.90
CA GLN A 162 -13.17 19.83 -1.56
C GLN A 162 -12.55 18.74 -0.67
N LYS A 163 -12.65 17.47 -1.08
CA LYS A 163 -12.16 16.35 -0.28
C LYS A 163 -10.66 16.23 -0.43
N ARG A 164 -9.98 16.14 0.72
CA ARG A 164 -8.54 15.96 0.83
C ARG A 164 -8.21 14.56 1.32
N LEU A 165 -7.47 13.81 0.51
CA LEU A 165 -6.87 12.53 0.88
C LEU A 165 -5.35 12.71 0.93
N LEU A 166 -4.68 12.04 1.84
CA LEU A 166 -3.23 12.08 1.97
C LEU A 166 -2.67 10.66 1.98
N VAL A 167 -1.65 10.43 1.15
CA VAL A 167 -0.81 9.22 1.18
C VAL A 167 0.60 9.65 1.54
N ASP A 168 1.05 9.23 2.71
CA ASP A 168 2.36 9.59 3.25
C ASP A 168 3.16 8.33 3.60
N ARG A 169 4.40 8.24 3.11
CA ARG A 169 5.37 7.26 3.56
C ARG A 169 6.32 7.95 4.55
N THR A 170 5.94 7.84 5.82
CA THR A 170 6.67 8.45 6.95
C THR A 170 8.04 7.83 7.23
N SER A 171 8.27 6.58 6.78
CA SER A 171 9.58 5.92 6.85
C SER A 171 9.65 4.75 5.86
N ASP A 172 10.82 4.11 5.74
CA ASP A 172 10.98 2.91 4.91
C ASP A 172 10.00 1.78 5.29
N LEU A 173 9.48 1.78 6.52
CA LEU A 173 8.59 0.75 7.03
C LEU A 173 7.16 1.21 7.30
N LYS A 174 6.80 2.48 7.08
CA LYS A 174 5.52 3.03 7.54
C LYS A 174 4.82 3.90 6.52
N TRP A 175 3.55 3.60 6.32
CA TRP A 175 2.61 4.35 5.51
C TRP A 175 1.49 4.88 6.39
N GLN A 176 1.03 6.07 6.03
CA GLN A 176 -0.10 6.74 6.62
C GLN A 176 -1.04 7.16 5.49
N LEU A 177 -2.28 6.69 5.56
CA LEU A 177 -3.37 7.14 4.70
C LEU A 177 -4.32 7.96 5.56
N GLN A 178 -4.63 9.16 5.13
CA GLN A 178 -5.55 10.03 5.85
C GLN A 178 -6.67 10.49 4.92
N GLY A 179 -7.90 10.33 5.38
CA GLY A 179 -9.08 10.95 4.82
C GLY A 179 -9.75 11.87 5.84
N GLU A 180 -10.94 12.38 5.51
CA GLU A 180 -11.69 13.29 6.39
C GLU A 180 -12.12 12.62 7.70
N GLU A 181 -12.46 11.33 7.63
CA GLU A 181 -12.99 10.56 8.76
C GLU A 181 -11.91 10.04 9.71
N GLY A 182 -10.64 10.01 9.29
CA GLY A 182 -9.58 9.44 10.11
C GLY A 182 -8.27 9.17 9.38
N THR A 183 -7.31 8.66 10.16
CA THR A 183 -5.98 8.27 9.70
C THR A 183 -5.77 6.79 9.95
N VAL A 184 -5.39 6.06 8.92
CA VAL A 184 -5.09 4.63 8.96
C VAL A 184 -3.60 4.44 8.65
N ARG A 185 -2.94 3.60 9.44
CA ARG A 185 -1.50 3.35 9.33
C ARG A 185 -1.23 1.93 8.89
N PHE A 186 -0.17 1.75 8.12
CA PHE A 186 0.26 0.46 7.61
C PHE A 186 1.78 0.34 7.73
N THR A 187 2.23 -0.88 7.94
CA THR A 187 3.64 -1.27 7.93
C THR A 187 4.06 -1.76 6.53
N ALA A 188 5.36 -1.95 6.32
CA ALA A 188 5.89 -2.55 5.08
C ALA A 188 5.33 -3.94 4.80
N PHE A 189 4.93 -4.70 5.81
CA PHE A 189 4.37 -6.05 5.61
C PHE A 189 2.93 -5.99 5.09
N GLU A 190 2.20 -4.94 5.46
CA GLU A 190 0.77 -4.80 5.16
C GLU A 190 0.53 -4.07 3.83
N ILE A 191 1.53 -3.33 3.32
CA ILE A 191 1.33 -2.41 2.19
C ILE A 191 0.95 -3.13 0.90
N GLU A 192 1.52 -4.31 0.63
CA GLU A 192 1.15 -5.13 -0.54
C GLU A 192 -0.28 -5.66 -0.42
N ALA A 193 -0.66 -6.11 0.78
CA ALA A 193 -2.02 -6.56 1.07
C ALA A 193 -3.03 -5.41 0.97
N LEU A 194 -2.67 -4.18 1.37
CA LEU A 194 -3.48 -2.98 1.15
C LEU A 194 -3.67 -2.70 -0.34
N VAL A 195 -2.59 -2.75 -1.15
CA VAL A 195 -2.67 -2.54 -2.61
C VAL A 195 -3.59 -3.58 -3.26
N ALA A 196 -3.45 -4.84 -2.87
CA ALA A 196 -4.34 -5.92 -3.31
C ALA A 196 -5.78 -5.68 -2.84
N GLY A 197 -5.98 -5.21 -1.61
CA GLY A 197 -7.29 -4.93 -1.03
C GLY A 197 -8.01 -3.82 -1.78
N LEU A 198 -7.32 -2.73 -2.10
CA LEU A 198 -7.87 -1.65 -2.92
C LEU A 198 -8.22 -2.14 -4.32
N HIS A 199 -7.37 -2.97 -4.93
CA HIS A 199 -7.63 -3.55 -6.25
C HIS A 199 -8.86 -4.45 -6.25
N ASN A 200 -8.92 -5.39 -5.31
CA ASN A 200 -10.01 -6.35 -5.18
C ASN A 200 -11.32 -5.65 -4.81
N GLY A 201 -11.28 -4.65 -3.93
CA GLY A 201 -12.45 -3.84 -3.59
C GLY A 201 -13.02 -3.09 -4.81
N ILE A 202 -12.16 -2.51 -5.65
CA ILE A 202 -12.58 -1.89 -6.92
C ILE A 202 -13.21 -2.95 -7.84
N LEU A 203 -12.57 -4.11 -8.00
CA LEU A 203 -13.08 -5.20 -8.82
C LEU A 203 -14.45 -5.68 -8.33
N ASP A 204 -14.62 -5.90 -7.04
CA ASP A 204 -15.86 -6.39 -6.45
C ASP A 204 -17.03 -5.45 -6.68
N VAL A 205 -16.81 -4.14 -6.55
CA VAL A 205 -17.84 -3.13 -6.84
C VAL A 205 -18.21 -3.12 -8.33
N LEU A 206 -17.20 -3.16 -9.21
CA LEU A 206 -17.44 -3.24 -10.66
C LEU A 206 -18.17 -4.53 -11.06
N MET A 207 -17.85 -5.64 -10.41
CA MET A 207 -18.48 -6.93 -10.68
C MET A 207 -19.94 -6.96 -10.21
N ASP A 208 -20.31 -6.25 -9.15
CA ASP A 208 -21.73 -6.11 -8.76
C ASP A 208 -22.52 -5.41 -9.86
N LEU A 209 -21.97 -4.32 -10.43
CA LEU A 209 -22.57 -3.65 -11.58
C LEU A 209 -22.69 -4.58 -12.78
N VAL A 210 -21.62 -5.28 -13.16
CA VAL A 210 -21.64 -6.19 -14.32
C VAL A 210 -22.65 -7.32 -14.11
N LYS A 211 -22.75 -7.88 -12.90
CA LYS A 211 -23.75 -8.89 -12.55
C LYS A 211 -25.17 -8.34 -12.62
N SER A 212 -25.38 -7.07 -12.26
CA SER A 212 -26.69 -6.42 -12.35
C SER A 212 -27.22 -6.32 -13.79
N PHE A 213 -26.34 -6.40 -14.80
CA PHE A 213 -26.77 -6.43 -16.20
C PHE A 213 -27.45 -7.73 -16.59
N GLY A 214 -27.24 -8.81 -15.84
CA GLY A 214 -27.76 -10.13 -16.18
C GLY A 214 -27.10 -10.73 -17.43
N SER A 215 -27.62 -11.87 -17.87
CA SER A 215 -27.20 -12.58 -19.09
C SER A 215 -28.34 -12.69 -20.10
N ASP A 216 -29.38 -11.88 -19.93
CA ASP A 216 -30.56 -11.84 -20.80
C ASP A 216 -30.31 -10.95 -22.03
N ASP A 217 -31.22 -10.98 -23.00
CA ASP A 217 -31.17 -10.13 -24.20
C ASP A 217 -31.23 -8.62 -23.87
N ILE A 218 -31.51 -8.26 -22.62
CA ILE A 218 -31.61 -6.88 -22.12
C ILE A 218 -30.25 -6.40 -21.55
N SER A 219 -29.30 -7.31 -21.27
CA SER A 219 -27.95 -6.98 -20.81
C SER A 219 -27.24 -5.95 -21.71
N ASP A 220 -27.36 -6.11 -23.02
CA ASP A 220 -26.83 -5.16 -24.03
C ASP A 220 -27.45 -3.77 -23.90
N ILE A 221 -28.74 -3.68 -23.55
CA ILE A 221 -29.43 -2.40 -23.35
C ILE A 221 -28.91 -1.71 -22.08
N ARG A 222 -28.69 -2.47 -21.00
CA ARG A 222 -28.15 -1.92 -19.73
C ARG A 222 -26.71 -1.40 -19.92
N VAL A 223 -25.86 -2.15 -20.63
CA VAL A 223 -24.51 -1.70 -20.99
C VAL A 223 -24.56 -0.42 -21.83
N LYS A 224 -25.43 -0.37 -22.86
CA LYS A 224 -25.62 0.84 -23.68
C LYS A 224 -26.11 2.03 -22.86
N SER A 225 -26.98 1.81 -21.88
CA SER A 225 -27.48 2.85 -20.99
C SER A 225 -26.36 3.48 -20.16
N VAL A 226 -25.47 2.68 -19.56
CA VAL A 226 -24.31 3.21 -18.82
C VAL A 226 -23.35 3.95 -19.76
N LEU A 227 -23.11 3.44 -20.97
CA LEU A 227 -22.28 4.13 -21.97
C LEU A 227 -22.87 5.49 -22.37
N GLN A 228 -24.18 5.55 -22.62
CA GLN A 228 -24.87 6.80 -22.95
C GLN A 228 -24.83 7.79 -21.79
N ARG A 229 -24.98 7.30 -20.55
CA ARG A 229 -24.85 8.14 -19.35
C ARG A 229 -23.45 8.75 -19.25
N ILE A 230 -22.41 7.94 -19.40
CA ILE A 230 -21.02 8.44 -19.42
C ILE A 230 -20.84 9.46 -20.53
N GLU A 231 -21.31 9.18 -21.74
CA GLU A 231 -21.17 10.09 -22.87
C GLU A 231 -21.85 11.45 -22.62
N GLN A 232 -23.13 11.44 -22.23
CA GLN A 232 -23.94 12.65 -22.05
C GLN A 232 -23.52 13.46 -20.82
N ASP A 233 -23.27 12.80 -19.69
CA ASP A 233 -22.98 13.51 -18.45
C ASP A 233 -21.53 13.99 -18.41
N THR A 234 -20.61 13.32 -19.12
CA THR A 234 -19.28 13.89 -19.39
C THR A 234 -19.41 15.15 -20.25
N GLU A 235 -20.17 15.12 -21.34
CA GLU A 235 -20.34 16.32 -22.19
C GLU A 235 -20.94 17.49 -21.41
N LYS A 236 -21.89 17.22 -20.51
CA LYS A 236 -22.45 18.23 -19.60
C LYS A 236 -21.41 18.79 -18.62
N ALA A 237 -20.53 17.94 -18.07
CA ALA A 237 -19.49 18.37 -17.14
C ALA A 237 -18.54 19.41 -17.76
N PHE A 238 -18.21 19.25 -19.05
CA PHE A 238 -17.34 20.19 -19.78
C PHE A 238 -18.08 21.39 -20.41
N GLY A 239 -19.41 21.41 -20.40
CA GLY A 239 -20.20 22.53 -20.95
C GLY A 239 -19.97 22.79 -22.44
N VAL A 240 -19.52 24.02 -22.78
CA VAL A 240 -19.35 24.50 -24.19
C VAL A 240 -17.92 24.29 -24.71
N ASP A 241 -17.04 23.66 -23.94
CA ASP A 241 -15.64 23.50 -24.38
C ASP A 241 -15.53 22.51 -25.56
N LYS A 242 -14.83 22.94 -26.62
CA LYS A 242 -14.59 22.12 -27.82
C LYS A 242 -13.57 21.00 -27.55
N SER A 243 -12.75 21.11 -26.51
CA SER A 243 -11.80 20.06 -26.09
C SER A 243 -12.52 18.80 -25.56
N ALA A 244 -13.76 18.95 -25.08
CA ALA A 244 -14.57 17.90 -24.45
C ALA A 244 -14.81 16.67 -25.34
N LYS A 245 -14.95 16.86 -26.66
CA LYS A 245 -15.27 15.75 -27.58
C LYS A 245 -14.20 14.64 -27.58
N GLY A 246 -12.94 15.01 -27.42
CA GLY A 246 -11.84 14.04 -27.33
C GLY A 246 -11.92 13.22 -26.04
N VAL A 247 -12.18 13.91 -24.93
CA VAL A 247 -12.31 13.31 -23.59
C VAL A 247 -13.52 12.38 -23.52
N VAL A 248 -14.69 12.84 -23.96
CA VAL A 248 -15.93 12.06 -24.02
C VAL A 248 -15.70 10.75 -24.79
N LYS A 249 -15.12 10.84 -25.99
CA LYS A 249 -14.84 9.65 -26.81
C LYS A 249 -13.89 8.66 -26.12
N GLU A 250 -12.86 9.17 -25.46
CA GLU A 250 -11.89 8.34 -24.73
C GLU A 250 -12.51 7.69 -23.49
N LEU A 251 -13.27 8.44 -22.68
CA LEU A 251 -13.97 7.92 -21.50
C LEU A 251 -15.04 6.88 -21.88
N THR A 252 -15.82 7.11 -22.94
CA THR A 252 -16.79 6.11 -23.44
C THR A 252 -16.09 4.85 -23.94
N LYS A 253 -14.96 4.98 -24.64
CA LYS A 253 -14.15 3.83 -25.09
C LYS A 253 -13.59 3.03 -23.92
N ARG A 254 -13.07 3.70 -22.89
CA ARG A 254 -12.57 3.05 -21.67
C ARG A 254 -13.70 2.39 -20.89
N THR A 255 -14.82 3.06 -20.74
CA THR A 255 -16.03 2.51 -20.10
C THR A 255 -16.45 1.22 -20.77
N ARG A 256 -16.54 1.18 -22.11
CA ARG A 256 -16.89 -0.04 -22.86
C ARG A 256 -15.98 -1.22 -22.52
N LYS A 257 -14.68 -0.96 -22.36
CA LYS A 257 -13.69 -1.96 -21.97
C LYS A 257 -13.80 -2.38 -20.49
N ILE A 258 -14.44 -1.60 -19.64
CA ILE A 258 -14.62 -1.91 -18.22
C ILE A 258 -15.92 -2.69 -18.00
N ILE A 259 -17.00 -2.34 -18.69
CA ILE A 259 -18.35 -2.92 -18.47
C ILE A 259 -18.81 -3.86 -19.57
N GLY A 260 -18.09 -3.93 -20.70
CA GLY A 260 -18.50 -4.71 -21.87
C GLY A 260 -18.66 -6.21 -21.61
N ILE A 261 -19.57 -6.82 -22.37
CA ILE A 261 -19.80 -8.27 -22.36
C ILE A 261 -18.57 -8.96 -22.97
N GLY A 262 -18.03 -9.97 -22.28
CA GLY A 262 -16.86 -10.72 -22.72
C GLY A 262 -15.49 -10.18 -22.28
N GLU A 263 -15.45 -9.05 -21.55
CA GLU A 263 -14.19 -8.53 -20.99
C GLU A 263 -13.75 -9.33 -19.75
N PHE A 264 -12.44 -9.63 -19.65
CA PHE A 264 -11.85 -10.36 -18.53
C PHE A 264 -12.04 -9.62 -17.21
N ALA A 265 -12.56 -10.31 -16.19
CA ALA A 265 -12.84 -9.72 -14.88
C ALA A 265 -11.61 -9.02 -14.28
N ASP A 266 -10.47 -9.71 -14.24
CA ASP A 266 -9.23 -9.20 -13.65
C ASP A 266 -8.69 -7.94 -14.33
N GLU A 267 -9.02 -7.71 -15.59
CA GLU A 267 -8.59 -6.51 -16.30
C GLU A 267 -9.49 -5.29 -16.03
N ARG A 268 -10.73 -5.50 -15.58
CA ARG A 268 -11.71 -4.41 -15.40
C ARG A 268 -11.24 -3.39 -14.36
N ALA A 269 -10.71 -3.87 -13.23
CA ALA A 269 -10.17 -2.99 -12.20
C ALA A 269 -8.98 -2.18 -12.71
N ASN A 270 -8.03 -2.80 -13.43
CA ASN A 270 -6.89 -2.08 -14.01
C ASN A 270 -7.34 -1.01 -15.01
N ARG A 271 -8.28 -1.35 -15.90
CA ARG A 271 -8.82 -0.41 -16.90
C ARG A 271 -9.57 0.75 -16.24
N PHE A 272 -10.32 0.49 -15.16
CA PHE A 272 -10.99 1.53 -14.37
C PHE A 272 -9.98 2.44 -13.65
N ILE A 273 -8.95 1.85 -13.03
CA ILE A 273 -7.87 2.59 -12.38
C ILE A 273 -7.16 3.50 -13.40
N ASP A 274 -6.86 2.99 -14.58
CA ASP A 274 -6.23 3.78 -15.65
C ASP A 274 -7.14 4.88 -16.20
N MET A 275 -8.45 4.68 -16.23
CA MET A 275 -9.41 5.73 -16.56
C MET A 275 -9.43 6.84 -15.50
N CYS A 276 -9.44 6.48 -14.21
CA CYS A 276 -9.36 7.47 -13.12
C CYS A 276 -8.04 8.23 -13.14
N LYS A 277 -6.92 7.54 -13.38
CA LYS A 277 -5.59 8.17 -13.54
C LYS A 277 -5.55 9.16 -14.71
N TYR A 278 -6.16 8.79 -15.85
CA TYR A 278 -6.27 9.70 -17.00
C TYR A 278 -7.00 10.99 -16.61
N VAL A 279 -8.17 10.88 -15.95
CA VAL A 279 -8.91 12.06 -15.49
C VAL A 279 -8.12 12.88 -14.49
N TYR A 280 -7.54 12.24 -13.48
CA TYR A 280 -6.84 12.94 -12.41
C TYR A 280 -5.55 13.63 -12.85
N LYS A 281 -4.86 13.07 -13.87
CA LYS A 281 -3.56 13.57 -14.32
C LYS A 281 -3.65 14.53 -15.51
N GLU A 282 -4.55 14.28 -16.45
CA GLU A 282 -4.55 14.93 -17.76
C GLU A 282 -5.62 16.02 -17.90
N LEU A 283 -6.55 16.14 -16.95
CA LEU A 283 -7.65 17.11 -17.00
C LEU A 283 -7.51 18.19 -15.93
N ASP A 284 -8.20 19.32 -16.15
CA ASP A 284 -8.21 20.44 -15.23
C ASP A 284 -8.92 20.08 -13.93
N THR A 285 -8.45 20.65 -12.81
CA THR A 285 -8.99 20.35 -11.47
C THR A 285 -10.49 20.64 -11.34
N ALA A 286 -11.02 21.58 -12.14
CA ALA A 286 -12.43 21.90 -12.17
C ALA A 286 -13.31 20.73 -12.68
N ASP A 287 -12.76 19.88 -13.54
CA ASP A 287 -13.49 18.77 -14.17
C ASP A 287 -13.36 17.46 -13.39
N ILE A 288 -12.40 17.37 -12.46
CA ILE A 288 -12.11 16.13 -11.70
C ILE A 288 -13.32 15.72 -10.85
N GLU A 289 -13.84 16.61 -10.01
CA GLU A 289 -14.94 16.27 -9.08
C GLU A 289 -16.23 15.88 -9.83
N PRO A 290 -16.72 16.64 -10.83
CA PRO A 290 -17.89 16.23 -11.61
C PRO A 290 -17.74 14.85 -12.27
N LEU A 291 -16.55 14.55 -12.82
CA LEU A 291 -16.30 13.25 -13.44
C LEU A 291 -16.18 12.13 -12.40
N PHE A 292 -15.62 12.40 -11.23
CA PHE A 292 -15.54 11.43 -10.14
C PHE A 292 -16.92 11.14 -9.54
N ASP A 293 -17.81 12.14 -9.43
CA ASP A 293 -19.21 11.94 -9.07
C ASP A 293 -19.97 11.10 -10.10
N LEU A 294 -19.74 11.39 -11.39
CA LEU A 294 -20.27 10.56 -12.47
C LEU A 294 -19.75 9.12 -12.36
N PHE A 295 -18.47 8.89 -12.11
CA PHE A 295 -17.94 7.54 -11.98
C PHE A 295 -18.47 6.81 -10.74
N ALA A 296 -18.57 7.51 -9.61
CA ALA A 296 -19.12 6.96 -8.38
C ALA A 296 -20.61 6.57 -8.51
N SER A 297 -21.35 7.18 -9.44
CA SER A 297 -22.76 6.87 -9.68
C SER A 297 -23.01 5.93 -10.87
N ALA A 298 -22.15 5.95 -11.90
CA ALA A 298 -22.30 5.13 -13.10
C ALA A 298 -21.69 3.72 -12.94
N PHE A 299 -20.65 3.57 -12.11
CA PHE A 299 -19.93 2.31 -11.93
C PHE A 299 -20.31 1.54 -10.65
N VAL A 300 -21.26 2.06 -9.88
CA VAL A 300 -21.73 1.46 -8.64
C VAL A 300 -23.18 1.07 -8.84
N ALA A 301 -23.51 -0.21 -8.63
CA ALA A 301 -24.89 -0.66 -8.69
C ALA A 301 -25.70 0.03 -7.58
N GLU A 302 -26.87 0.56 -7.94
CA GLU A 302 -27.84 1.02 -6.92
C GLU A 302 -28.28 -0.22 -6.11
N GLY A 303 -28.19 -0.09 -4.79
CA GLY A 303 -28.55 -1.15 -3.84
C GLY A 303 -30.05 -1.35 -3.68
#